data_AF-A0AB38BKI5-F1
#
_entry.id   AF-A0AB38BKI5-F1
#
_cell.length_a   1.000
_cell.length_b   1.000
_cell.length_c   1.000
_cell.angle_alpha   90.00
_cell.angle_beta   90.00
_cell.angle_gamma   90.00
#
_symmetry.space_group_name_H-M   'P 1'
#
loop_
_entity.id
_entity.type
_entity.pdbx_description
1 polymer ?
#
loop_
_entity_poly.entity_id
_entity_poly.type
_entity_poly.pdbx_seq_one_letter_code
_entity_poly.pdbx_strand_id
1 'polypeptide(L)'
;MTMTKEQFERCERMEAAGGPKSQSEAMLYHQYKQQKQQLEDARQLGKEQFQSDILEKLLEVQQLERSIEKLQGQLQNERITLENMTGTLMLLGDEM
;
A
#
# COMPACT_ATOMS: atom_id res chain seq x y z
N MET A 1 30.71 10.24 4.96
CA MET A 1 30.41 11.47 5.71
C MET A 1 29.15 12.08 5.07
N THR A 2 28.05 12.19 5.81
CA THR A 2 26.75 12.66 5.30
C THR A 2 26.66 14.17 5.44
N MET A 3 26.10 14.86 4.45
CA MET A 3 25.98 16.32 4.52
C MET A 3 24.95 16.74 5.57
N THR A 4 25.17 17.89 6.21
CA THR A 4 24.17 18.48 7.10
C THR A 4 23.05 19.13 6.28
N LYS A 5 21.89 19.33 6.90
CA LYS A 5 20.73 20.00 6.27
C LYS A 5 21.10 21.37 5.72
N GLU A 6 21.84 22.17 6.48
CA GLU A 6 22.31 23.51 6.07
C GLU A 6 23.25 23.46 4.85
N GLN A 7 24.11 22.44 4.77
CA GLN A 7 24.97 22.23 3.60
C GLN A 7 24.15 21.82 2.37
N PHE A 8 23.08 21.06 2.55
CA PHE A 8 22.13 20.70 1.51
C PHE A 8 21.40 21.94 0.95
N GLU A 9 20.83 22.76 1.84
CA GLU A 9 20.15 24.02 1.47
C GLU A 9 21.11 25.03 0.81
N ARG A 10 22.38 25.04 1.23
CA ARG A 10 23.41 25.85 0.56
C ARG A 10 23.65 25.38 -0.87
N CYS A 11 23.68 24.07 -1.12
CA CYS A 11 23.86 23.53 -2.47
C CYS A 11 22.63 23.73 -3.35
N GLU A 12 21.41 23.68 -2.80
CA GLU A 12 20.18 24.03 -3.54
C GLU A 12 20.19 25.49 -3.99
N ARG A 13 20.60 26.41 -3.11
CA ARG A 13 20.77 27.82 -3.47
C ARG A 13 21.88 28.02 -4.50
N MET A 14 22.96 27.24 -4.42
CA MET A 14 24.04 27.26 -5.40
C MET A 14 23.56 26.78 -6.78
N GLU A 15 22.77 25.71 -6.84
CA GLU A 15 22.14 25.20 -8.06
C GLU A 15 21.22 26.25 -8.70
N ALA A 16 20.37 26.91 -7.91
CA ALA A 16 19.51 28.00 -8.36
C ALA A 16 20.30 29.24 -8.86
N ALA A 17 21.50 29.46 -8.34
CA ALA A 17 22.37 30.57 -8.71
C ALA A 17 23.28 30.28 -9.92
N GLY A 18 23.11 29.14 -10.59
CA GLY A 18 23.88 28.76 -11.77
C GLY A 18 25.11 27.88 -11.51
N GLY A 19 25.22 27.28 -10.32
CA GLY A 19 26.25 26.30 -9.98
C GLY A 19 27.45 26.84 -9.18
N PRO A 20 28.45 25.97 -8.92
CA PRO A 20 29.61 26.32 -8.10
C PRO A 20 30.49 27.37 -8.78
N LYS A 21 30.95 28.37 -8.01
CA LYS A 21 31.81 29.45 -8.49
C LYS A 21 33.28 29.27 -8.11
N SER A 22 33.57 28.22 -7.35
CA SER A 22 34.91 27.89 -6.87
C SER A 22 35.13 26.38 -6.83
N GLN A 23 36.39 25.96 -6.77
CA GLN A 23 36.76 24.54 -6.72
C GLN A 23 36.27 23.85 -5.44
N SER A 24 36.29 24.55 -4.30
CA SER A 24 35.77 24.03 -3.03
C SER A 24 34.25 23.82 -3.08
N GLU A 25 33.52 24.75 -3.72
CA GLU A 25 32.09 24.60 -3.97
C GLU A 25 31.80 23.47 -4.96
N ALA A 26 32.64 23.27 -5.98
CA ALA A 26 32.48 22.17 -6.94
C ALA A 26 32.59 20.81 -6.26
N MET A 27 33.53 20.64 -5.32
CA MET A 27 33.65 19.39 -4.55
C MET A 27 32.43 19.16 -3.64
N LEU A 28 31.96 20.20 -2.95
CA LEU A 28 30.76 20.11 -2.11
C LEU A 28 29.52 19.79 -2.94
N TYR A 29 29.37 20.43 -4.10
CA TYR A 29 28.25 20.24 -5.01
C TYR A 29 28.24 18.85 -5.65
N HIS A 30 29.41 18.27 -5.93
CA HIS A 30 29.51 16.88 -6.38
C HIS A 30 29.00 15.90 -5.31
N GLN A 31 29.41 16.10 -4.06
CA GLN A 31 28.93 15.28 -2.94
C GLN A 31 27.41 15.43 -2.73
N TYR A 32 26.90 16.66 -2.86
CA TYR A 32 25.46 16.94 -2.85
C TYR A 32 24.72 16.15 -3.93
N LYS A 33 25.20 16.17 -5.18
CA LYS A 33 24.57 15.43 -6.30
C LYS A 33 24.50 13.93 -6.04
N GLN A 34 25.57 13.33 -5.53
CA GLN A 34 25.59 11.91 -5.19
C GLN A 34 24.57 11.57 -4.10
N GLN A 35 24.49 12.38 -3.03
CA GLN A 35 23.52 12.15 -1.95
C GLN A 35 22.08 12.41 -2.40
N LYS A 36 21.84 13.44 -3.23
CA LYS A 36 20.52 13.72 -3.81
C LYS A 36 20.03 12.56 -4.66
N GLN A 37 20.89 12.01 -5.54
CA GLN A 37 20.56 10.84 -6.35
C GLN A 37 20.23 9.62 -5.47
N GLN A 38 21.04 9.34 -4.45
CA GLN A 38 20.79 8.23 -3.53
C GLN A 38 19.43 8.36 -2.80
N LEU A 39 19.06 9.58 -2.42
CA LEU A 39 17.76 9.85 -1.79
C LEU A 39 16.60 9.70 -2.78
N GLU A 40 16.77 10.15 -4.02
CA GLU A 40 15.78 9.97 -5.09
C GLU A 40 15.58 8.48 -5.42
N ASP A 41 16.66 7.72 -5.55
CA ASP A 41 16.63 6.27 -5.78
C ASP A 41 15.93 5.54 -4.63
N ALA A 42 16.29 5.86 -3.38
CA ALA A 42 15.65 5.28 -2.20
C ALA A 42 14.16 5.63 -2.12
N ARG A 43 13.79 6.86 -2.50
CA ARG A 43 12.38 7.30 -2.56
C ARG A 43 11.62 6.56 -3.64
N GLN A 44 12.24 6.32 -4.79
CA GLN A 44 11.63 5.59 -5.91
C GLN A 44 11.42 4.12 -5.55
N LEU A 45 12.44 3.46 -5.01
CA LEU A 45 12.34 2.08 -4.51
C LEU A 45 11.25 1.96 -3.43
N GLY A 46 11.20 2.91 -2.50
CA GLY A 46 10.16 2.95 -1.47
C GLY A 46 8.75 3.09 -2.07
N LYS A 47 8.57 3.94 -3.08
CA LYS A 47 7.29 4.07 -3.79
C LYS A 47 6.88 2.77 -4.48
N GLU A 48 7.81 2.11 -5.17
CA GLU A 48 7.56 0.84 -5.85
C GLU A 48 7.17 -0.25 -4.86
N GLN A 49 7.87 -0.33 -3.73
CA GLN A 49 7.53 -1.26 -2.65
C GLN A 49 6.12 -0.98 -2.10
N PHE A 50 5.81 0.28 -1.75
CA PHE A 50 4.49 0.65 -1.27
C PHE A 50 3.37 0.35 -2.28
N GLN A 51 3.62 0.57 -3.58
CA GLN A 51 2.66 0.22 -4.62
C GLN A 51 2.42 -1.29 -4.69
N SER A 52 3.48 -2.09 -4.60
CA SER A 52 3.38 -3.55 -4.55
C SER A 52 2.57 -4.02 -3.34
N ASP A 53 2.87 -3.50 -2.15
CA ASP A 53 2.19 -3.87 -0.90
C ASP A 53 0.69 -3.51 -0.96
N ILE A 54 0.34 -2.35 -1.55
CA ILE A 54 -1.06 -1.94 -1.74
C ILE A 54 -1.79 -2.90 -2.69
N LEU A 55 -1.16 -3.30 -3.80
CA LEU A 55 -1.76 -4.23 -4.75
C LEU A 55 -1.98 -5.61 -4.12
N GLU A 56 -1.02 -6.11 -3.34
CA GLU A 56 -1.18 -7.36 -2.60
C GLU A 56 -2.35 -7.29 -1.62
N LYS A 57 -2.45 -6.19 -0.85
CA LYS A 57 -3.55 -6.00 0.10
C LYS A 57 -4.91 -5.87 -0.59
N LEU A 58 -4.98 -5.22 -1.75
CA LEU A 58 -6.21 -5.14 -2.53
C LEU A 58 -6.66 -6.54 -3.01
N LEU A 59 -5.72 -7.38 -3.45
CA LEU A 59 -6.03 -8.76 -3.83
C LEU A 59 -6.53 -9.58 -2.65
N GLU A 60 -5.91 -9.42 -1.47
CA GLU A 60 -6.35 -10.08 -0.23
C GLU A 60 -7.79 -9.68 0.12
N VAL A 61 -8.10 -8.39 0.09
CA VAL A 61 -9.46 -7.88 0.34
C VAL A 61 -10.46 -8.48 -0.65
N GLN A 62 -10.16 -8.48 -1.94
CA GLN A 62 -11.05 -9.06 -2.96
C GLN A 62 -11.28 -10.57 -2.76
N GLN A 63 -10.27 -11.31 -2.32
CA GLN A 63 -10.41 -12.73 -2.01
C GLN A 63 -11.30 -12.96 -0.79
N LEU A 64 -11.15 -12.12 0.23
CA LEU A 64 -11.98 -12.16 1.43
C LEU A 64 -13.44 -11.80 1.10
N GLU A 65 -13.68 -10.78 0.29
CA GLU A 65 -15.03 -10.40 -0.17
C GLU A 65 -15.74 -11.57 -0.86
N ARG A 66 -15.09 -12.22 -1.82
CA ARG A 66 -15.65 -13.41 -2.49
C ARG A 66 -15.91 -14.56 -1.53
N SER A 67 -15.04 -14.74 -0.54
CA SER A 67 -15.20 -15.78 0.48
C SER A 67 -16.41 -15.49 1.37
N ILE A 68 -16.62 -14.23 1.75
CA ILE A 68 -17.79 -13.78 2.51
C ILE A 68 -19.07 -14.00 1.70
N GLU A 69 -19.11 -13.59 0.44
CA GLU A 69 -20.28 -13.80 -0.43
C GLU A 69 -20.65 -15.28 -0.55
N LYS A 70 -19.65 -16.15 -0.71
CA LYS A 70 -19.86 -17.60 -0.76
C LYS A 70 -20.45 -18.13 0.55
N LEU A 71 -19.88 -17.74 1.68
CA LEU A 71 -20.36 -18.17 3.00
C LEU A 71 -21.77 -17.66 3.29
N GLN A 72 -22.09 -16.43 2.89
CA GLN A 72 -23.44 -15.88 3.02
C GLN A 72 -24.45 -16.66 2.17
N GLY A 73 -24.09 -17.05 0.94
CA GLY A 73 -24.93 -17.90 0.10
C GLY A 73 -25.17 -19.29 0.72
N GLN A 74 -24.14 -19.90 1.30
CA GLN A 74 -24.26 -21.18 2.00
C GLN A 74 -25.20 -21.06 3.21
N LEU A 75 -25.00 -20.04 4.05
CA LEU A 75 -25.84 -19.80 5.22
C LEU A 75 -27.31 -19.58 4.84
N GLN A 76 -27.58 -18.85 3.75
CA GLN A 76 -28.94 -18.64 3.27
C GLN A 76 -29.60 -19.95 2.82
N ASN A 77 -28.86 -20.84 2.15
CA ASN A 77 -29.38 -22.15 1.74
C ASN A 77 -29.68 -23.05 2.95
N GLU A 78 -28.80 -23.06 3.95
CA GLU A 78 -29.03 -23.78 5.21
C GLU A 78 -30.26 -23.26 5.94
N ARG A 79 -30.43 -21.93 5.98
CA ARG A 79 -31.60 -21.30 6.59
C ARG A 79 -32.91 -21.75 5.92
N ILE A 80 -32.97 -21.70 4.59
CA ILE A 80 -34.15 -22.17 3.82
C ILE A 80 -34.42 -23.65 4.08
N THR A 81 -33.36 -24.47 4.15
CA THR A 81 -33.49 -25.91 4.44
C THR A 81 -34.12 -26.14 5.82
N LEU A 82 -33.64 -25.42 6.84
CA LEU A 82 -34.19 -25.49 8.19
C LEU A 82 -35.64 -24.99 8.28
N GLU A 83 -35.96 -23.89 7.61
CA GLU A 83 -37.33 -23.36 7.52
C GLU A 83 -38.28 -24.40 6.91
N ASN A 84 -37.88 -25.03 5.80
CA ASN A 84 -38.67 -26.07 5.13
C ASN A 84 -38.86 -27.33 6.00
N MET A 85 -37.80 -27.78 6.68
CA MET A 85 -37.88 -28.92 7.60
C MET A 85 -38.84 -28.61 8.75
N THR A 86 -38.74 -27.41 9.32
CA THR A 86 -39.61 -26.97 10.43
C THR A 86 -41.08 -26.90 9.98
N GLY A 87 -41.35 -26.35 8.80
CA GLY A 87 -42.70 -26.32 8.23
C GLY A 87 -43.27 -27.73 7.98
N THR A 88 -42.45 -28.65 7.46
CA THR A 88 -42.86 -30.04 7.23
C THR A 88 -43.20 -30.75 8.55
N LEU A 89 -42.39 -30.54 9.59
CA LEU A 89 -42.63 -31.11 10.91
C LEU A 89 -43.91 -30.57 11.56
N MET A 90 -44.23 -29.28 11.40
CA MET A 90 -45.50 -28.72 11.87
C MET A 90 -46.70 -29.37 11.18
N LEU A 91 -46.65 -29.51 9.85
CA LEU A 91 -47.74 -30.14 9.09
C LEU A 91 -47.96 -31.60 9.52
N LEU A 92 -46.89 -32.37 9.73
CA LEU A 92 -46.98 -33.75 10.21
C LEU A 92 -47.48 -33.84 11.67
N GLY A 93 -47.21 -32.82 12.49
CA GLY A 93 -47.68 -32.75 13.88
C GLY A 93 -49.16 -32.41 14.01
N ASP A 94 -49.71 -31.63 13.08
CA ASP A 94 -51.14 -31.28 13.04
C ASP A 94 -52.02 -32.40 12.45
N GLU A 95 -51.44 -33.39 11.77
CA GLU A 95 -52.13 -34.55 11.19
C GLU A 95 -52.23 -35.77 12.15
N MET A 96 -51.61 -35.73 13.35
CA MET A 96 -51.69 -36.77 14.39
C MET A 96 -52.59 -36.38 15.56
#